data_AF-A0A957YV86-F1
#
_entry.id   AF-A0A957YV86-F1
#
_cell.length_a   1.000
_cell.length_b   1.000
_cell.length_c   1.000
_cell.angle_alpha   90.00
_cell.angle_beta   90.00
_cell.angle_gamma   90.00
#
_symmetry.space_group_name_H-M   'P 1'
#
loop_
_entity.id
_entity.type
_entity.pdbx_description
1 polymer ?
#
loop_
_entity_poly.entity_id
_entity_poly.type
_entity_poly.pdbx_seq_one_letter_code
_entity_poly.pdbx_strand_id
1 'polypeptide(L)'
;MPTEISGYGPVTLFAGFNGGTPPSYHHAPLLKVARRGDSKVMADLETLFRAIPVRSGMTLSFHHHLRNGDGVVNAVLAVAAKLGIKDLTLALSAVYPVHAPLVDHMRSDTVTALDTDYISGPVAEAISHGILA
;
A
#
# COMPACT_ATOMS: atom_id res chain seq x y z
N MET A 1 21.72 -27.17 26.52
CA MET A 1 20.38 -26.69 26.93
C MET A 1 19.33 -27.56 26.27
N PRO A 2 18.20 -27.87 26.93
CA PRO A 2 17.20 -28.79 26.38
C PRO A 2 16.43 -28.15 25.21
N THR A 3 16.12 -28.95 24.19
CA THR A 3 15.31 -28.58 23.02
C THR A 3 13.82 -28.89 23.21
N GLU A 4 13.47 -29.53 24.33
CA GLU A 4 12.11 -29.92 24.70
C GLU A 4 11.97 -29.83 26.23
N ILE A 5 10.81 -29.37 26.70
CA ILE A 5 10.47 -29.29 28.13
C ILE A 5 9.19 -30.10 28.36
N SER A 6 9.22 -31.06 29.28
CA SER A 6 8.06 -31.90 29.61
C SER A 6 6.84 -31.05 29.98
N GLY A 7 5.69 -31.33 29.35
CA GLY A 7 4.43 -30.57 29.53
C GLY A 7 4.35 -29.24 28.76
N TYR A 8 5.47 -28.73 28.24
CA TYR A 8 5.52 -27.48 27.47
C TYR A 8 5.83 -27.72 25.98
N GLY A 9 6.46 -28.86 25.65
CA GLY A 9 6.79 -29.27 24.29
C GLY A 9 8.11 -28.67 23.78
N PRO A 10 8.29 -28.59 22.45
CA PRO A 10 9.53 -28.10 21.84
C PRO A 10 9.75 -26.63 22.16
N VAL A 11 10.99 -26.27 22.53
CA VAL A 11 11.36 -24.90 22.88
C VAL A 11 12.42 -24.34 21.95
N THR A 12 12.22 -23.11 21.49
CA THR A 12 13.25 -22.34 20.78
C THR A 12 14.07 -21.58 21.80
N LEU A 13 15.38 -21.84 21.85
CA LEU A 13 16.29 -21.13 22.73
C LEU A 13 16.47 -19.68 22.27
N PHE A 14 16.71 -18.78 23.23
CA PHE A 14 17.09 -17.41 22.92
C PHE A 14 18.42 -17.39 22.13
N ALA A 15 18.37 -16.89 20.89
CA ALA A 15 19.52 -16.88 19.97
C ALA A 15 20.31 -15.55 20.02
N GLY A 16 20.11 -14.72 21.04
CA GLY A 16 20.71 -13.40 21.16
C GLY A 16 19.79 -12.27 20.67
N PHE A 17 20.17 -11.02 20.94
CA PHE A 17 19.37 -9.82 20.62
C PHE A 17 18.97 -9.69 19.15
N ASN A 18 19.84 -10.15 18.23
CA ASN A 18 19.58 -10.18 16.78
C ASN A 18 19.31 -11.60 16.24
N GLY A 19 19.27 -12.62 17.12
CA GLY A 19 19.20 -14.01 16.71
C GLY A 19 17.77 -14.52 16.63
N GLY A 20 17.47 -15.19 15.52
CA GLY A 20 16.21 -15.89 15.30
C GLY A 20 15.16 -15.10 14.52
N THR A 21 14.09 -15.80 14.19
CA THR A 21 12.84 -15.23 13.67
C THR A 21 11.81 -15.43 14.78
N PRO A 22 11.09 -14.39 15.21
CA PRO A 22 10.07 -14.56 16.24
C PRO A 22 9.03 -15.59 15.76
N PRO A 23 8.59 -16.49 16.65
CA PRO A 23 7.58 -17.46 16.29
C PRO A 23 6.28 -16.74 15.88
N SER A 24 5.64 -17.23 14.82
CA SER A 24 4.28 -16.83 14.49
C SER A 24 3.30 -17.67 15.29
N TYR A 25 2.41 -17.04 16.04
CA TYR A 25 1.30 -17.74 16.67
C TYR A 25 0.20 -17.98 15.63
N HIS A 26 -0.44 -19.14 15.64
CA HIS A 26 -1.47 -19.55 14.66
C HIS A 26 -2.65 -18.55 14.49
N HIS A 27 -2.83 -17.63 15.44
CA HIS A 27 -3.89 -16.62 15.42
C HIS A 27 -3.38 -15.16 15.35
N ALA A 28 -2.09 -14.94 15.13
CA ALA A 28 -1.51 -13.60 14.99
C ALA A 28 -0.90 -13.41 13.60
N PRO A 29 -0.95 -12.19 13.03
CA PRO A 29 -0.20 -11.87 11.83
C PRO A 29 1.31 -12.08 12.08
N LEU A 30 2.05 -12.37 11.01
CA LEU A 30 3.52 -12.48 11.07
C LEU A 30 4.11 -11.21 11.70
N LEU A 31 4.91 -11.38 12.75
CA LEU A 31 5.65 -10.30 13.37
C LEU A 31 6.72 -9.80 12.39
N LYS A 32 6.52 -8.58 11.88
CA LYS A 32 7.51 -7.91 11.05
C LYS A 32 8.65 -7.41 11.94
N VAL A 33 9.86 -7.94 11.73
CA VAL A 33 11.06 -7.53 12.46
C VAL A 33 11.88 -6.60 11.58
N ALA A 34 12.31 -5.47 12.14
CA ALA A 34 13.39 -4.66 11.56
C ALA A 34 14.65 -4.93 12.38
N ARG A 35 15.69 -5.47 11.73
CA ARG A 35 16.97 -5.77 12.35
C ARG A 35 17.89 -4.56 12.28
N ARG A 36 18.89 -4.52 13.16
CA ARG A 36 19.93 -3.48 13.12
C ARG A 36 20.65 -3.55 11.78
N GLY A 37 20.63 -2.45 11.03
CA GLY A 37 21.18 -2.37 9.68
C GLY A 37 20.11 -2.37 8.58
N ASP A 38 18.88 -2.76 8.89
CA ASP A 38 17.76 -2.64 7.94
C ASP A 38 17.37 -1.17 7.78
N SER A 39 17.16 -0.74 6.54
CA SER A 39 16.62 0.58 6.21
C SER A 39 15.21 0.46 5.66
N LYS A 40 14.33 1.35 6.10
CA LYS A 40 13.00 1.54 5.49
C LYS A 40 12.99 2.63 4.43
N VAL A 41 14.12 3.33 4.24
CA VAL A 41 14.27 4.39 3.25
C VAL A 41 14.56 3.75 1.90
N MET A 42 13.76 4.10 0.90
CA MET A 42 13.93 3.67 -0.48
C MET A 42 14.37 4.87 -1.33
N ALA A 43 15.10 4.60 -2.42
CA ALA A 43 15.58 5.65 -3.32
C ALA A 43 14.43 6.37 -4.05
N ASP A 44 13.40 5.61 -4.44
CA ASP A 44 12.25 6.10 -5.19
C ASP A 44 11.02 5.18 -5.00
N LEU A 45 9.88 5.65 -5.54
CA LEU A 45 8.60 4.92 -5.49
C LEU A 45 8.62 3.64 -6.33
N GLU A 46 9.42 3.55 -7.39
CA GLU A 46 9.48 2.33 -8.21
C GLU A 46 10.16 1.19 -7.42
N THR A 47 11.27 1.51 -6.75
CA THR A 47 11.98 0.62 -5.83
C THR A 47 11.07 0.22 -4.67
N LEU A 48 10.28 1.17 -4.13
CA LEU A 48 9.30 0.88 -3.10
C LEU A 48 8.25 -0.13 -3.58
N PHE A 49 7.65 0.07 -4.76
CA PHE A 49 6.65 -0.84 -5.33
C PHE A 49 7.18 -2.27 -5.53
N ARG A 50 8.48 -2.41 -5.86
CA ARG A 50 9.12 -3.72 -5.96
C ARG A 50 9.40 -4.34 -4.58
N ALA A 51 9.68 -3.54 -3.56
CA ALA A 51 9.94 -4.00 -2.20
C ALA A 51 8.66 -4.38 -1.44
N ILE A 52 7.57 -3.65 -1.66
CA ILE A 52 6.22 -3.98 -1.18
C ILE A 52 5.36 -4.32 -2.40
N PRO A 53 5.33 -5.58 -2.87
CA PRO A 53 4.83 -5.93 -4.20
C PRO A 53 3.35 -5.56 -4.39
N VAL A 54 3.12 -4.32 -4.83
CA VAL A 54 1.83 -3.80 -5.23
C VAL A 54 1.48 -4.50 -6.53
N ARG A 55 0.33 -5.16 -6.56
CA ARG A 55 -0.15 -5.93 -7.72
C ARG A 55 -1.51 -5.45 -8.16
N SER A 56 -1.89 -5.83 -9.37
CA SER A 56 -3.23 -5.57 -9.89
C SER A 56 -4.31 -6.19 -8.99
N GLY A 57 -5.47 -5.52 -8.89
CA GLY A 57 -6.57 -5.93 -8.02
C GLY A 57 -6.42 -5.55 -6.55
N MET A 58 -5.44 -4.71 -6.19
CA MET A 58 -5.22 -4.25 -4.81
C MET A 58 -5.93 -2.91 -4.52
N THR A 59 -6.12 -2.64 -3.23
CA THR A 59 -6.61 -1.35 -2.73
C THR A 59 -5.46 -0.51 -2.19
N LEU A 60 -5.37 0.75 -2.62
CA LEU A 60 -4.44 1.75 -2.07
C LEU A 60 -5.24 2.85 -1.36
N SER A 61 -4.81 3.23 -0.15
CA SER A 61 -5.46 4.27 0.64
C SER A 61 -4.61 5.52 0.83
N PHE A 62 -5.24 6.69 0.90
CA PHE A 62 -4.55 7.97 1.07
C PHE A 62 -5.32 8.96 1.97
N HIS A 63 -4.55 9.81 2.64
CA HIS A 63 -5.05 10.91 3.48
C HIS A 63 -4.89 12.25 2.77
N HIS A 64 -5.91 13.11 2.85
CA HIS A 64 -6.03 14.32 2.03
C HIS A 64 -5.55 15.60 2.73
N HIS A 65 -4.69 15.52 3.74
CA HIS A 65 -4.31 16.68 4.57
C HIS A 65 -3.59 17.79 3.79
N LEU A 66 -2.99 17.46 2.64
CA LEU A 66 -2.37 18.44 1.74
C LEU A 66 -3.40 19.18 0.85
N ARG A 67 -4.67 18.77 0.89
CA ARG A 67 -5.79 19.36 0.13
C ARG A 67 -5.46 19.46 -1.36
N ASN A 68 -5.71 20.62 -1.97
CA ASN A 68 -5.39 20.87 -3.37
C ASN A 68 -3.88 21.01 -3.66
N GLY A 69 -3.01 20.86 -2.65
CA GLY A 69 -1.57 20.74 -2.81
C GLY A 69 -1.06 19.29 -2.80
N ASP A 70 -1.96 18.30 -2.78
CA ASP A 70 -1.58 16.89 -2.73
C ASP A 70 -1.00 16.39 -4.06
N GLY A 71 0.32 16.24 -4.10
CA GLY A 71 1.04 15.59 -5.21
C GLY A 71 1.31 14.10 -5.00
N VAL A 72 1.03 13.55 -3.81
CA VAL A 72 1.39 12.17 -3.45
C VAL A 72 0.59 11.18 -4.27
N VAL A 73 -0.73 11.37 -4.35
CA VAL A 73 -1.63 10.50 -5.13
C VAL A 73 -1.16 10.45 -6.59
N ASN A 74 -0.93 11.60 -7.20
CA ASN A 74 -0.49 11.70 -8.60
C ASN A 74 0.85 10.97 -8.83
N ALA A 75 1.83 11.17 -7.94
CA ALA A 75 3.14 10.52 -8.06
C ALA A 75 3.06 9.00 -7.93
N VAL A 76 2.24 8.50 -6.98
CA VAL A 76 2.06 7.07 -6.75
C VAL A 76 1.34 6.40 -7.92
N LEU A 77 0.28 7.01 -8.44
CA LEU A 77 -0.47 6.44 -9.58
C LEU A 77 0.31 6.50 -10.89
N ALA A 78 1.15 7.53 -11.09
CA ALA A 78 2.05 7.58 -12.24
C ALA A 78 3.03 6.40 -12.25
N VAL A 79 3.55 6.02 -11.07
CA VAL A 79 4.43 4.84 -10.94
C VAL A 79 3.66 3.54 -11.13
N ALA A 80 2.46 3.43 -10.56
CA ALA A 80 1.61 2.25 -10.77
C ALA A 80 1.31 2.02 -12.27
N ALA A 81 0.93 3.08 -12.98
CA ALA A 81 0.68 3.05 -14.41
C ALA A 81 1.94 2.69 -15.21
N LYS A 82 3.10 3.29 -14.87
CA LYS A 82 4.41 2.98 -15.49
C LYS A 82 4.78 1.51 -15.34
N LEU A 83 4.47 0.90 -14.20
CA LEU A 83 4.73 -0.51 -13.92
C LEU A 83 3.68 -1.46 -14.52
N GLY A 84 2.68 -0.94 -15.24
CA GLY A 84 1.63 -1.74 -15.85
C GLY A 84 0.64 -2.33 -14.85
N ILE A 85 0.55 -1.77 -13.64
CA ILE A 85 -0.44 -2.19 -12.64
C ILE A 85 -1.83 -1.73 -13.08
N LYS A 86 -2.80 -2.63 -12.94
CA LYS A 86 -4.19 -2.47 -13.37
C LYS A 86 -5.16 -2.77 -12.24
N ASP A 87 -6.41 -2.40 -12.42
CA ASP A 87 -7.50 -2.80 -11.53
C ASP A 87 -7.23 -2.40 -10.07
N LEU A 88 -6.74 -1.19 -9.84
CA LEU A 88 -6.61 -0.67 -8.48
C LEU A 88 -7.92 -0.07 -7.99
N THR A 89 -8.26 -0.40 -6.75
CA THR A 89 -9.25 0.36 -5.98
C THR A 89 -8.53 1.45 -5.19
N LEU A 90 -9.02 2.69 -5.26
CA LEU A 90 -8.52 3.78 -4.43
C LEU A 90 -9.49 4.06 -3.28
N ALA A 91 -8.97 4.04 -2.06
CA ALA A 91 -9.67 4.50 -0.86
C ALA A 91 -9.12 5.88 -0.46
N LEU A 92 -9.70 6.92 -1.05
CA LEU A 92 -9.29 8.31 -0.88
C LEU A 92 -10.26 8.98 0.09
N SER A 93 -9.78 9.49 1.21
CA SER A 93 -10.67 10.20 2.13
C SER A 93 -11.28 11.50 1.54
N ALA A 94 -10.62 12.13 0.57
CA ALA A 94 -11.19 13.23 -0.23
C ALA A 94 -10.44 13.42 -1.56
N VAL A 95 -11.14 13.90 -2.59
CA VAL A 95 -10.60 14.19 -3.92
C VAL A 95 -10.77 15.66 -4.29
N TYR A 96 -9.66 16.31 -4.66
CA TYR A 96 -9.57 17.72 -5.02
C TYR A 96 -9.18 17.91 -6.50
N PRO A 97 -9.32 19.12 -7.08
CA PRO A 97 -8.96 19.40 -8.46
C PRO A 97 -7.53 19.02 -8.87
N VAL A 98 -6.56 19.06 -7.94
CA VAL A 98 -5.17 18.61 -8.18
C VAL A 98 -5.06 17.15 -8.61
N HIS A 99 -6.05 16.32 -8.29
CA HIS A 99 -6.12 14.91 -8.70
C HIS A 99 -6.68 14.70 -10.11
N ALA A 100 -6.82 15.76 -10.93
CA ALA A 100 -7.26 15.63 -12.32
C ALA A 100 -6.56 14.50 -13.13
N PRO A 101 -5.25 14.21 -12.96
CA PRO A 101 -4.60 13.08 -13.64
C PRO A 101 -5.22 11.69 -13.35
N LEU A 102 -5.97 11.55 -12.25
CA LEU A 102 -6.69 10.32 -11.92
C LEU A 102 -7.65 9.89 -13.04
N VAL A 103 -8.23 10.85 -13.78
CA VAL A 103 -9.11 10.57 -14.92
C VAL A 103 -8.40 9.72 -15.98
N ASP A 104 -7.13 10.00 -16.28
CA ASP A 104 -6.37 9.22 -17.26
C ASP A 104 -5.98 7.83 -16.72
N HIS A 105 -5.78 7.71 -15.41
CA HIS A 105 -5.57 6.42 -14.76
C HIS A 105 -6.84 5.56 -14.75
N MET A 106 -8.03 6.17 -14.75
CA MET A 106 -9.30 5.47 -14.95
C MET A 106 -9.46 5.00 -16.40
N ARG A 107 -9.18 5.88 -17.38
CA ARG A 107 -9.25 5.55 -18.82
C ARG A 107 -8.32 4.42 -19.24
N SER A 108 -7.20 4.26 -18.53
CA SER A 108 -6.19 3.26 -18.83
C SER A 108 -6.35 1.99 -17.98
N ASP A 109 -7.45 1.83 -17.24
CA ASP A 109 -7.71 0.70 -16.35
C ASP A 109 -6.65 0.50 -15.24
N THR A 110 -5.82 1.52 -14.98
CA THR A 110 -4.93 1.50 -13.81
C THR A 110 -5.73 1.63 -12.52
N VAL A 111 -6.80 2.43 -12.54
CA VAL A 111 -7.77 2.56 -11.45
C VAL A 111 -9.16 2.19 -11.97
N THR A 112 -9.83 1.26 -11.29
CA THR A 112 -11.14 0.73 -11.70
C THR A 112 -12.22 0.99 -10.65
N ALA A 113 -11.85 1.37 -9.43
CA ALA A 113 -12.79 1.70 -8.38
C ALA A 113 -12.28 2.84 -7.49
N LEU A 114 -13.20 3.64 -6.98
CA LEU A 114 -12.94 4.77 -6.08
C LEU A 114 -13.95 4.76 -4.93
N ASP A 115 -13.43 4.76 -3.71
CA ASP A 115 -14.17 4.98 -2.47
C ASP A 115 -13.70 6.31 -1.85
N THR A 116 -14.62 7.25 -1.65
CA THR A 116 -14.32 8.59 -1.13
C THR A 116 -15.51 9.29 -0.48
N ASP A 117 -15.26 10.04 0.59
CA ASP A 117 -16.28 10.82 1.29
C ASP A 117 -16.60 12.17 0.59
N TYR A 118 -15.60 12.74 -0.09
CA TYR A 118 -15.71 14.02 -0.76
C TYR A 118 -15.02 13.99 -2.13
N ILE A 119 -15.65 14.60 -3.13
CA ILE A 119 -15.09 14.72 -4.47
C ILE A 119 -15.52 16.02 -5.14
N SER A 120 -14.59 16.68 -5.83
CA SER A 120 -14.83 17.92 -6.57
C SER A 120 -13.92 18.04 -7.80
N GLY A 121 -14.26 18.97 -8.69
CA GLY A 121 -13.43 19.29 -9.86
C GLY A 121 -13.48 18.24 -10.97
N PRO A 122 -12.43 18.12 -11.79
CA PRO A 122 -12.44 17.30 -13.01
C PRO A 122 -12.76 15.83 -12.79
N VAL A 123 -12.34 15.26 -11.65
CA VAL A 123 -12.64 13.86 -11.32
C VAL A 123 -14.14 13.68 -11.03
N ALA A 124 -14.77 14.62 -10.32
CA ALA A 124 -16.21 14.57 -10.03
C ALA A 124 -17.05 14.60 -11.32
N GLU A 125 -16.66 15.46 -12.25
CA GLU A 125 -17.30 15.59 -13.57
C GLU A 125 -17.14 14.30 -14.38
N ALA A 126 -15.94 13.74 -14.44
CA ALA A 126 -15.67 12.49 -15.16
C ALA A 126 -16.50 11.31 -14.61
N ILE A 127 -16.63 11.19 -13.29
CA ILE A 127 -17.46 10.16 -12.66
C ILE A 127 -18.94 10.39 -12.96
N SER A 128 -19.40 11.64 -12.93
CA SER A 128 -20.79 11.99 -13.27
C SER A 128 -21.14 11.65 -14.73
N HIS A 129 -20.14 11.61 -15.62
CA HIS A 129 -20.26 11.15 -17.01
C HIS A 129 -20.04 9.63 -17.19
N GLY A 130 -19.91 8.86 -16.11
CA GLY A 130 -19.87 7.40 -16.16
C GLY A 130 -18.51 6.78 -16.47
N ILE A 131 -17.39 7.46 -16.16
CA ILE A 131 -16.05 6.89 -16.41
C ILE A 131 -15.75 5.58 -15.65
N LEU A 132 -16.50 5.28 -14.59
CA LEU A 132 -16.40 4.06 -13.78
C LEU A 132 -17.71 3.24 -13.77
N ALA A 133 -18.59 3.44 -14.76
CA ALA A 133 -19.88 2.76 -14.87
C ALA A 133 -19.78 1.38 -15.52
#